data_AF-A0A7J0EW97-F1
#
_entry.id   AF-A0A7J0EW97-F1
#
_cell.length_a   1.000
_cell.length_b   1.000
_cell.length_c   1.000
_cell.angle_alpha   90.00
_cell.angle_beta   90.00
_cell.angle_gamma   90.00
#
_symmetry.space_group_name_H-M   'P 1'
#
loop_
_entity.id
_entity.type
_entity.pdbx_description
1 polymer ?
#
loop_
_entity_poly.entity_id
_entity_poly.type
_entity_poly.pdbx_seq_one_letter_code
_entity_poly.pdbx_strand_id
1 'polypeptide(L)'
;MAFMAVLESDLRALSVEARRRYPAVKDGAEHAILKLRSLSSPSEIAHNEDILRIFLMACEVKNVKLSVIGLSCLQKLISHDAVAPSALKEILATLKDVSSNVHMLSKIKLLPL
;
A
#
# COMPACT_ATOMS: atom_id res chain seq x y z
N MET A 1 -8.33 -0.56 -16.71
CA MET A 1 -7.55 0.70 -16.64
C MET A 1 -7.76 1.48 -15.33
N ALA A 2 -8.92 1.42 -14.65
CA ALA A 2 -9.16 2.20 -13.42
C ALA A 2 -8.20 1.88 -12.24
N PHE A 3 -7.85 0.61 -12.03
CA PHE A 3 -7.01 0.20 -10.89
C PHE A 3 -5.62 0.87 -10.88
N MET A 4 -4.92 0.84 -12.02
CA MET A 4 -3.58 1.45 -12.13
C MET A 4 -3.61 2.96 -11.81
N ALA A 5 -4.65 3.66 -12.26
CA ALA A 5 -4.82 5.09 -11.96
C ALA A 5 -5.11 5.35 -10.48
N VAL A 6 -5.94 4.51 -9.84
CA VAL A 6 -6.19 4.58 -8.39
C VAL A 6 -4.91 4.32 -7.60
N LEU A 7 -4.13 3.32 -8.01
CA LEU A 7 -2.85 2.97 -7.39
C LEU A 7 -1.83 4.11 -7.52
N GLU A 8 -1.73 4.75 -8.68
CA GLU A 8 -0.88 5.94 -8.86
C GLU A 8 -1.35 7.09 -7.94
N SER A 9 -2.66 7.30 -7.82
CA SER A 9 -3.23 8.32 -6.93
C SER A 9 -2.88 8.03 -5.46
N ASP A 10 -2.96 6.78 -5.01
CA ASP A 10 -2.60 6.39 -3.64
C ASP A 10 -1.11 6.61 -3.38
N LEU A 11 -0.22 6.26 -4.32
CA LEU A 11 1.23 6.54 -4.21
C LEU A 11 1.53 8.04 -4.13
N ARG A 12 0.81 8.87 -4.90
CA ARG A 12 0.95 10.33 -4.83
C ARG A 12 0.49 10.88 -3.49
N ALA A 13 -0.64 10.40 -2.98
CA ALA A 13 -1.11 10.77 -1.65
C ALA A 13 -0.10 10.38 -0.57
N LEU A 14 0.49 9.18 -0.70
CA LEU A 14 1.51 8.68 0.21
C LEU A 14 2.77 9.57 0.18
N SER A 15 3.26 9.93 -1.01
CA SER A 15 4.40 10.84 -1.18
C SER A 15 4.15 12.20 -0.51
N VAL A 16 2.97 12.80 -0.75
CA VAL A 16 2.61 14.10 -0.18
C VAL A 16 2.54 14.06 1.34
N GLU A 17 1.90 13.03 1.91
CA GLU A 17 1.78 12.87 3.36
C GLU A 17 3.14 12.57 4.01
N ALA A 18 4.00 11.79 3.35
CA ALA A 18 5.32 11.42 3.84
C ALA A 18 6.35 12.56 3.76
N ARG A 19 6.18 13.51 2.82
CA ARG A 19 7.17 14.54 2.44
C ARG A 19 7.82 15.29 3.61
N ARG A 20 7.08 15.55 4.68
CA ARG A 20 7.57 16.36 5.82
C ARG A 20 8.38 15.58 6.84
N ARG A 21 8.00 14.32 7.10
CA ARG A 21 8.49 13.57 8.26
C ARG A 21 9.14 12.23 7.90
N TYR A 22 8.89 11.72 6.71
CA TYR A 22 9.29 10.39 6.27
C TYR A 22 9.86 10.45 4.83
N PRO A 23 11.02 11.11 4.62
CA PRO A 23 11.60 11.29 3.29
C PRO A 23 11.84 9.95 2.56
N ALA A 24 12.22 8.88 3.30
CA ALA A 24 12.38 7.55 2.72
C ALA A 24 11.07 6.99 2.12
N VAL A 25 9.93 7.21 2.77
CA VAL A 25 8.61 6.79 2.24
C VAL A 25 8.21 7.67 1.07
N LYS A 26 8.55 8.96 1.09
CA LYS A 26 8.33 9.87 -0.06
C LYS A 26 9.11 9.39 -1.29
N ASP A 27 10.40 9.14 -1.14
CA ASP A 27 11.28 8.72 -2.25
C ASP A 27 10.88 7.34 -2.78
N GLY A 28 10.55 6.40 -1.89
CA GLY A 28 10.03 5.10 -2.28
C GLY A 28 8.72 5.19 -3.05
N ALA A 29 7.81 6.10 -2.66
CA ALA A 29 6.55 6.32 -3.37
C ALA A 29 6.76 6.95 -4.76
N GLU A 30 7.66 7.93 -4.88
CA GLU A 30 8.02 8.52 -6.17
C GLU A 30 8.65 7.50 -7.11
N HIS A 31 9.54 6.64 -6.59
CA HIS A 31 10.13 5.55 -7.36
C HIS A 31 9.08 4.52 -7.79
N ALA A 32 8.17 4.14 -6.89
CA ALA A 32 7.07 3.24 -7.22
C ALA A 32 6.13 3.81 -8.30
N ILE A 33 5.89 5.13 -8.35
CA ILE A 33 5.10 5.77 -9.41
C ILE A 33 5.79 5.61 -10.77
N LEU A 34 7.11 5.87 -10.83
CA LEU A 34 7.87 5.70 -12.07
C LEU A 34 7.81 4.24 -12.54
N LYS A 35 7.95 3.29 -11.61
CA LYS A 35 7.86 1.87 -11.92
C LYS A 35 6.46 1.49 -12.39
N LEU A 36 5.41 1.93 -11.70
CA LEU A 36 4.02 1.64 -12.03
C LEU A 36 3.66 2.05 -13.46
N ARG A 37 4.18 3.18 -13.95
CA ARG A 37 3.97 3.64 -15.33
C ARG A 37 4.59 2.77 -16.40
N SER A 38 5.61 1.98 -16.04
CA SER A 38 6.20 1.00 -16.95
C SER A 38 5.43 -0.31 -17.02
N LEU A 39 4.48 -0.53 -16.10
CA LEU A 39 3.66 -1.75 -16.03
C LEU A 39 2.30 -1.51 -16.71
N SER A 40 1.79 -2.52 -17.40
CA SER A 40 0.52 -2.42 -18.13
C SER A 40 -0.62 -3.18 -17.45
N SER A 41 -0.31 -4.06 -16.50
CA SER A 41 -1.28 -4.97 -15.87
C SER A 41 -1.06 -5.21 -14.38
N PRO A 42 -2.12 -5.57 -13.61
CA PRO A 42 -2.00 -5.98 -12.21
C PRO A 42 -1.09 -7.19 -11.99
N SER A 43 -1.05 -8.13 -12.93
CA SER A 43 -0.19 -9.31 -12.86
C SER A 43 1.30 -8.95 -12.84
N GLU A 44 1.70 -7.92 -13.59
CA GLU A 44 3.07 -7.41 -13.54
C GLU A 44 3.41 -6.78 -12.19
N ILE A 45 2.43 -6.19 -11.49
CA ILE A 45 2.61 -5.69 -10.12
C ILE A 45 2.82 -6.85 -9.16
N ALA A 46 2.09 -7.96 -9.31
CA ALA A 46 2.26 -9.14 -8.46
C ALA A 46 3.68 -9.74 -8.57
N HIS A 47 4.32 -9.62 -9.73
CA HIS A 47 5.73 -10.01 -9.94
C HIS A 47 6.73 -8.94 -9.46
N ASN A 48 6.25 -7.80 -8.99
CA ASN A 48 7.05 -6.63 -8.67
C ASN A 48 6.80 -6.13 -7.24
N GLU A 49 7.50 -6.75 -6.31
CA GLU A 49 7.33 -6.50 -4.87
C GLU A 49 7.70 -5.08 -4.43
N ASP A 50 8.39 -4.28 -5.25
CA ASP A 50 8.76 -2.90 -4.89
C ASP A 50 7.53 -2.01 -4.64
N ILE A 51 6.47 -2.22 -5.44
CA ILE A 51 5.21 -1.49 -5.29
C ILE A 51 4.49 -1.93 -4.02
N LEU A 52 4.55 -3.21 -3.68
CA LEU A 52 3.98 -3.70 -2.44
C LEU A 52 4.74 -3.16 -1.21
N ARG A 53 6.08 -3.22 -1.25
CA ARG A 53 6.93 -2.84 -0.12
C ARG A 53 6.73 -1.40 0.30
N ILE A 54 6.46 -0.48 -0.61
CA ILE A 54 6.24 0.92 -0.21
C ILE A 54 4.99 1.11 0.65
N PHE A 55 3.93 0.33 0.40
CA PHE A 55 2.72 0.37 1.24
C PHE A 55 2.93 -0.32 2.58
N LEU A 56 3.76 -1.37 2.62
CA LEU A 56 4.16 -2.01 3.89
C LEU A 56 4.99 -1.05 4.74
N MET A 57 6.01 -0.40 4.16
CA MET A 57 6.80 0.64 4.82
C MET A 57 5.93 1.79 5.35
N ALA A 58 4.93 2.21 4.58
CA ALA A 58 3.96 3.22 5.02
C ALA A 58 3.13 2.80 6.24
N CYS A 59 2.90 1.51 6.42
CA CYS A 59 2.24 0.98 7.61
C CYS A 59 3.19 0.95 8.82
N GLU A 60 4.46 0.64 8.60
CA GLU A 60 5.49 0.48 9.63
C GLU A 60 5.91 1.79 10.30
N VAL A 61 5.78 2.94 9.64
CA VAL A 61 6.14 4.25 10.24
C VAL A 61 5.18 4.71 11.35
N LYS A 62 4.17 3.89 11.70
CA LYS A 62 3.21 4.10 12.80
C LYS A 62 2.53 5.47 12.78
N ASN A 63 2.35 6.03 11.60
CA ASN A 63 1.60 7.27 11.39
C ASN A 63 0.21 6.95 10.89
N VAL A 64 -0.83 7.34 11.63
CA VAL A 64 -2.23 7.01 11.34
C VAL A 64 -2.61 7.29 9.87
N LYS A 65 -2.20 8.44 9.31
CA LYS A 65 -2.58 8.80 7.93
C LYS A 65 -1.86 7.94 6.88
N LEU A 66 -0.55 7.73 7.06
CA LEU A 66 0.24 6.88 6.15
C LEU A 66 -0.22 5.43 6.23
N SER A 67 -0.49 4.92 7.44
CA SER A 67 -1.03 3.58 7.63
C SER A 67 -2.40 3.44 6.98
N VAL A 68 -3.30 4.43 7.08
CA VAL A 68 -4.61 4.37 6.39
C VAL A 68 -4.47 4.32 4.87
N ILE A 69 -3.59 5.15 4.29
CA ILE A 69 -3.32 5.13 2.84
C ILE A 69 -2.73 3.76 2.43
N GLY A 70 -1.71 3.29 3.16
CA GLY A 70 -1.06 2.01 2.94
C GLY A 70 -2.04 0.84 2.99
N LEU A 71 -2.83 0.73 4.07
CA LEU A 71 -3.82 -0.32 4.24
C LEU A 71 -4.91 -0.29 3.16
N SER A 72 -5.44 0.88 2.83
CA SER A 72 -6.43 1.01 1.74
C SER A 72 -5.86 0.49 0.43
N CYS A 73 -4.58 0.75 0.16
CA CYS A 73 -3.93 0.31 -1.06
C CYS A 73 -3.62 -1.19 -1.05
N LEU A 74 -3.17 -1.75 0.07
CA LEU A 74 -2.97 -3.19 0.26
C LEU A 74 -4.26 -3.97 0.00
N GLN A 75 -5.40 -3.47 0.50
CA GLN A 75 -6.70 -4.08 0.23
C GLN A 75 -7.01 -4.09 -1.28
N LYS A 76 -6.81 -2.95 -1.98
CA LYS A 76 -7.04 -2.87 -3.43
C LYS A 76 -6.11 -3.80 -4.22
N LEU A 77 -4.85 -3.91 -3.81
CA LEU A 77 -3.87 -4.83 -4.43
C LEU A 77 -4.36 -6.29 -4.30
N ILE A 78 -4.84 -6.69 -3.12
CA ILE A 78 -5.41 -8.04 -2.91
C ILE A 78 -6.67 -8.24 -3.76
N SER A 79 -7.60 -7.28 -3.77
CA SER A 79 -8.86 -7.39 -4.52
C SER A 79 -8.69 -7.45 -6.04
N HIS A 80 -7.51 -7.08 -6.55
CA HIS A 80 -7.18 -7.10 -7.98
C HIS A 80 -6.14 -8.17 -8.35
N ASP A 81 -5.87 -9.13 -7.45
CA ASP A 81 -4.87 -10.20 -7.65
C ASP A 81 -3.46 -9.66 -8.01
N ALA A 82 -3.15 -8.44 -7.54
CA ALA A 82 -1.90 -7.73 -7.79
C ALA A 82 -0.83 -8.05 -6.73
N VAL A 83 -0.95 -9.17 -6.03
CA VAL A 83 -0.10 -9.60 -4.92
C VAL A 83 0.26 -11.06 -5.08
N ALA A 84 1.54 -11.39 -4.94
CA ALA A 84 1.98 -12.78 -4.92
C ALA A 84 1.44 -13.51 -3.66
N PRO A 85 1.06 -14.80 -3.76
CA PRO A 85 0.56 -15.56 -2.62
C PRO A 85 1.54 -15.62 -1.43
N SER A 86 2.85 -15.58 -1.71
CA SER A 86 3.92 -15.51 -0.69
C SER A 86 3.82 -14.25 0.17
N ALA A 87 3.41 -13.13 -0.41
CA ALA A 87 3.34 -11.84 0.25
C ALA A 87 2.09 -11.65 1.11
N LEU A 88 1.05 -12.50 0.94
CA LEU A 88 -0.16 -12.44 1.76
C LEU A 88 0.13 -12.60 3.25
N LYS A 89 1.10 -13.45 3.61
CA LYS A 89 1.52 -13.64 5.01
C LYS A 89 2.07 -12.36 5.62
N GLU A 90 2.88 -11.63 4.86
CA GLU A 90 3.49 -10.38 5.28
C GLU A 90 2.42 -9.29 5.44
N ILE A 91 1.52 -9.15 4.46
CA ILE A 91 0.41 -8.18 4.52
C ILE A 91 -0.48 -8.43 5.74
N LEU A 92 -0.83 -9.69 6.03
CA LEU A 92 -1.62 -10.05 7.20
C LEU A 92 -0.90 -9.74 8.51
N ALA A 93 0.42 -9.95 8.57
CA ALA A 93 1.22 -9.59 9.73
C ALA A 93 1.22 -8.07 9.96
N THR A 94 1.42 -7.27 8.90
CA THR A 94 1.36 -5.81 8.97
C THR A 94 -0.03 -5.31 9.38
N LEU A 95 -1.11 -5.88 8.83
CA LEU A 95 -2.49 -5.56 9.23
C LEU A 95 -2.72 -5.81 10.72
N LYS A 96 -2.22 -6.93 11.25
CA LYS A 96 -2.35 -7.28 12.66
C LYS A 96 -1.55 -6.33 13.57
N ASP A 97 -0.36 -5.93 13.16
CA ASP A 97 0.46 -4.96 13.89
C ASP A 97 -0.22 -3.58 13.93
N VAL A 98 -0.69 -3.09 12.77
CA VAL A 98 -1.40 -1.80 12.70
C VAL A 98 -2.69 -1.87 13.53
N SER A 99 -3.44 -2.96 13.50
CA SER A 99 -4.66 -3.14 14.32
C SER A 99 -4.40 -3.12 15.82
N SER A 100 -3.31 -3.74 16.26
CA SER A 100 -2.92 -3.75 17.68
C SER A 100 -2.52 -2.36 18.16
N ASN A 101 -1.95 -1.53 17.28
CA ASN A 101 -1.54 -0.16 17.57
C ASN A 101 -2.66 0.88 17.34
N VAL A 102 -3.67 0.56 16.54
CA VAL A 102 -4.73 1.47 16.12
C VAL A 102 -6.07 1.01 16.69
N HIS A 103 -6.42 1.57 17.87
CA HIS A 103 -7.76 1.52 18.48
C HIS A 103 -8.87 2.19 17.61
N MET A 104 -8.63 2.41 16.31
CA MET A 104 -9.44 3.16 15.36
C MET A 104 -9.75 2.39 14.05
N LEU A 105 -9.54 1.06 14.01
CA LEU A 105 -9.87 0.26 12.81
C LEU A 105 -11.35 -0.15 12.69
N SER A 106 -12.22 0.27 13.61
CA SER A 106 -13.67 -0.01 13.55
C SER A 106 -14.40 0.60 12.34
N LYS A 107 -13.69 1.29 11.44
CA LYS A 107 -14.22 1.86 10.19
C LYS A 107 -13.67 1.27 8.89
N ILE A 108 -12.70 0.34 8.90
CA ILE A 108 -12.44 -0.49 7.71
C ILE A 108 -13.55 -1.55 7.68
N LYS A 109 -14.73 -1.10 7.22
CA LYS A 109 -15.92 -1.92 7.06
C LYS A 109 -15.58 -3.18 6.25
N LEU A 110 -15.86 -4.32 6.86
CA LEU A 110 -16.37 -5.53 6.22
C LEU A 110 -15.58 -5.98 4.97
N LEU A 111 -14.56 -6.82 5.19
CA LEU A 111 -14.31 -7.92 4.26
C LEU A 111 -15.39 -9.00 4.54
N PRO A 112 -16.37 -9.24 3.65
CA PRO A 112 -16.80 -10.60 3.45
C PRO A 112 -15.66 -11.30 2.69
N LEU A 113 -15.06 -12.31 3.31
CA LEU A 113 -14.47 -13.39 2.53
C LEU A 113 -15.59 -14.10 1.76
#